data_AF-A0A494WTQ2-F1
#
_entry.id   AF-A0A494WTQ2-F1
#
_cell.length_a   1.000
_cell.length_b   1.000
_cell.length_c   1.000
_cell.angle_alpha   90.00
_cell.angle_beta   90.00
_cell.angle_gamma   90.00
#
_symmetry.space_group_name_H-M   'P 1'
#
loop_
_entity.id
_entity.type
_entity.pdbx_description
1 polymer ?
#
loop_
_entity_poly.entity_id
_entity_poly.type
_entity_poly.pdbx_seq_one_letter_code
_entity_poly.pdbx_strand_id
1 'polypeptide(L)'
;MTASKDILADRYLAKSSIHENAIIKKISLVSIVGNIILSGFKLFAGIYGRSGAMISDSIHSMSDVITTFIAFLGVKISKKPADKEHPYGHDRLECVAALLLGAILLVTGIGIGKAGMQNIIAGNYNTLAVPDMIALVAAILSIVGKEAMYWYTRYYAKIIDSAAFMADAWHHRSDAFSSVGSLIGISGAMLGFPVLDSVASVVICLFILKVSCDILWDAVRKMLDTACDADYEKKLADYISSQEEVIRVDLLQSRMFGNKVYIDLEIAIEGDKSLRTAHFIAEQIHDKVEKAFPEIKHIMIHVNPAGN
;
A
#
# COMPACT_ATOMS: atom_id res chain seq x y z
N MET A 1 26.51 3.86 40.62
CA MET A 1 26.96 4.55 39.38
C MET A 1 26.26 4.06 38.11
N THR A 2 25.47 2.98 38.17
CA THR A 2 24.71 2.39 37.05
C THR A 2 23.37 3.11 36.78
N ALA A 3 22.58 3.41 37.81
CA ALA A 3 21.26 4.06 37.65
C ALA A 3 21.27 5.43 36.93
N SER A 4 22.37 6.19 37.01
CA SER A 4 22.47 7.49 36.31
C SER A 4 22.77 7.35 34.82
N LYS A 5 23.38 6.25 34.38
CA LYS A 5 23.67 5.99 32.96
C LYS A 5 22.41 5.52 32.23
N ASP A 6 21.60 4.69 32.89
CA ASP A 6 20.35 4.20 32.32
C ASP A 6 19.33 5.32 32.11
N ILE A 7 19.21 6.26 33.07
CA ILE A 7 18.35 7.45 32.94
C ILE A 7 18.81 8.38 31.79
N LEU A 8 20.12 8.49 31.55
CA LEU A 8 20.65 9.30 30.45
C LEU A 8 20.43 8.62 29.09
N ALA A 9 20.58 7.29 29.02
CA ALA A 9 20.29 6.50 27.84
C ALA A 9 18.80 6.58 27.48
N ASP A 10 17.90 6.42 28.45
CA ASP A 10 16.45 6.53 28.24
C ASP A 10 16.04 7.93 27.77
N ARG A 11 16.63 8.98 28.35
CA ARG A 11 16.38 10.36 27.89
C ARG A 11 16.91 10.61 26.48
N TYR A 12 18.05 10.01 26.12
CA TYR A 12 18.61 10.12 24.78
C TYR A 12 17.75 9.39 23.74
N LEU A 13 17.31 8.17 24.05
CA LEU A 13 16.40 7.37 23.23
C LEU A 13 15.04 8.06 23.06
N ALA A 14 14.48 8.61 24.14
CA ALA A 14 13.23 9.38 24.08
C ALA A 14 13.37 10.66 23.24
N LYS A 15 14.50 11.36 23.33
CA LYS A 15 14.76 12.54 22.50
C LYS A 15 14.95 12.17 21.02
N SER A 16 15.60 11.04 20.75
CA SER A 16 15.76 10.48 19.40
C SER A 16 14.41 10.10 18.79
N SER A 17 13.56 9.40 19.53
CA SER A 17 12.24 8.98 19.06
C SER A 17 11.27 10.16 18.86
N ILE A 18 11.36 11.21 19.69
CA ILE A 18 10.61 12.46 19.46
C ILE A 18 11.07 13.15 18.17
N HIS A 19 12.39 13.18 17.91
CA HIS A 19 12.94 13.78 16.69
C HIS A 19 12.52 12.99 15.43
N GLU A 20 12.59 11.67 15.49
CA GLU A 20 12.15 10.77 14.43
C GLU A 20 10.65 10.94 14.11
N ASN A 21 9.79 10.93 15.12
CA ASN A 21 8.35 11.16 14.94
C ASN A 21 8.04 12.53 14.31
N ALA A 22 8.81 13.56 14.67
CA ALA A 22 8.66 14.88 14.08
C ALA A 22 9.09 14.91 12.61
N ILE A 23 10.16 14.19 12.25
CA ILE A 23 10.61 14.01 10.86
C ILE A 23 9.54 13.26 10.06
N ILE A 24 9.06 12.12 10.56
CA ILE A 24 8.03 11.30 9.92
C ILE A 24 6.78 12.15 9.60
N LYS A 25 6.26 12.89 10.58
CA LYS A 25 5.10 13.76 10.38
C LYS A 25 5.33 14.81 9.30
N LYS A 26 6.52 15.42 9.24
CA LYS A 26 6.86 16.42 8.23
C LYS A 26 6.93 15.81 6.84
N ILE A 27 7.64 14.69 6.67
CA ILE A 27 7.74 13.99 5.38
C ILE A 27 6.34 13.61 4.88
N SER A 28 5.56 12.92 5.72
CA SER A 28 4.21 12.47 5.33
C SER A 28 3.30 13.63 4.97
N LEU A 29 3.37 14.75 5.70
CA LEU A 29 2.56 15.94 5.39
C LEU A 29 2.96 16.56 4.06
N VAL A 30 4.26 16.72 3.78
CA VAL A 30 4.76 17.22 2.49
C VAL A 30 4.34 16.30 1.35
N SER A 31 4.47 14.98 1.54
CA SER A 31 4.07 13.97 0.56
C SER A 31 2.58 14.06 0.22
N ILE A 32 1.71 14.02 1.24
CA ILE A 32 0.25 14.06 1.07
C ILE A 32 -0.20 15.38 0.45
N VAL A 33 0.22 16.53 1.01
CA VAL A 33 -0.21 17.84 0.53
C VAL A 33 0.33 18.11 -0.87
N GLY A 34 1.60 17.76 -1.13
CA GLY A 34 2.22 17.91 -2.44
C GLY A 34 1.50 17.11 -3.51
N ASN A 35 1.16 15.84 -3.23
CA ASN A 35 0.41 15.00 -4.15
C ASN A 35 -1.00 15.55 -4.41
N ILE A 36 -1.72 16.01 -3.39
CA ILE A 36 -3.06 16.61 -3.57
C ILE A 36 -3.00 17.84 -4.48
N ILE A 37 -2.08 18.77 -4.20
CA ILE A 37 -1.93 20.01 -4.97
C ILE A 37 -1.53 19.71 -6.41
N LEU A 38 -0.53 18.84 -6.62
CA LEU A 38 -0.07 18.47 -7.96
C LEU A 38 -1.15 17.77 -8.76
N SER A 39 -1.86 16.80 -8.18
CA SER A 39 -2.94 16.08 -8.86
C SER A 39 -4.08 17.03 -9.26
N GLY A 40 -4.50 17.93 -8.37
CA GLY A 40 -5.52 18.94 -8.67
C GLY A 40 -5.08 19.90 -9.79
N PHE A 41 -3.83 20.37 -9.73
CA PHE A 41 -3.28 21.26 -10.76
C PHE A 41 -3.16 20.59 -12.13
N LYS A 42 -2.69 19.34 -12.19
CA LYS A 42 -2.66 18.55 -13.43
C LYS A 42 -4.04 18.38 -14.03
N LEU A 43 -5.03 18.02 -13.21
CA LEU A 43 -6.40 17.81 -13.69
C LEU A 43 -6.98 19.10 -14.28
N PHE A 44 -6.79 20.21 -13.58
CA PHE A 44 -7.17 21.54 -14.08
C PHE A 44 -6.48 21.84 -15.42
N ALA A 45 -5.16 21.68 -15.50
CA ALA A 45 -4.40 21.95 -16.71
C ALA A 45 -4.75 20.99 -17.86
N GLY A 46 -5.11 19.74 -17.58
CA GLY A 46 -5.53 18.76 -18.58
C GLY A 46 -6.89 19.08 -19.19
N ILE A 47 -7.86 19.51 -18.37
CA ILE A 47 -9.19 19.91 -18.84
C ILE A 47 -9.10 21.21 -19.65
N TYR A 48 -8.52 22.27 -19.07
CA TYR A 48 -8.42 23.57 -19.74
C TYR A 48 -7.46 23.53 -20.92
N GLY A 49 -6.38 22.77 -20.80
CA GLY A 49 -5.39 22.58 -21.85
C GLY A 49 -5.74 21.51 -22.86
N ARG A 50 -6.93 20.89 -22.78
CA ARG A 50 -7.46 19.91 -23.74
C ARG A 50 -6.50 18.76 -24.04
N SER A 51 -5.77 18.29 -23.03
CA SER A 51 -4.79 17.21 -23.15
C SER A 51 -5.28 15.93 -22.45
N GLY A 52 -5.47 14.88 -23.23
CA GLY A 52 -5.79 13.55 -22.72
C GLY A 52 -4.62 12.94 -21.95
N ALA A 53 -3.38 13.20 -22.36
CA ALA A 53 -2.19 12.73 -21.66
C ALA A 53 -2.08 13.35 -20.25
N MET A 54 -2.35 14.65 -20.12
CA MET A 54 -2.35 15.33 -18.83
C MET A 54 -3.51 14.87 -17.94
N ILE A 55 -4.71 14.65 -18.51
CA ILE A 55 -5.83 14.08 -17.76
C ILE A 55 -5.47 12.68 -17.25
N SER A 56 -4.89 11.82 -18.08
CA SER A 56 -4.43 10.48 -17.67
C SER A 56 -3.41 10.57 -16.53
N ASP A 57 -2.38 11.41 -16.67
CA ASP A 57 -1.36 11.57 -15.63
C ASP A 57 -1.93 12.16 -14.32
N SER A 58 -2.94 13.04 -14.43
CA SER A 58 -3.66 13.56 -13.27
C SER A 58 -4.44 12.48 -12.53
N ILE A 59 -5.07 11.56 -13.26
CA ILE A 59 -5.87 10.47 -12.69
C ILE A 59 -4.95 9.40 -12.10
N HIS A 60 -3.82 9.10 -12.73
CA HIS A 60 -2.77 8.28 -12.13
C HIS A 60 -2.35 8.85 -10.77
N SER A 61 -1.94 10.13 -10.74
CA SER A 61 -1.49 10.78 -9.49
C SER A 61 -2.61 10.94 -8.44
N MET A 62 -3.86 11.11 -8.88
CA MET A 62 -5.01 11.17 -7.98
C MET A 62 -5.35 9.80 -7.39
N SER A 63 -5.12 8.72 -8.14
CA SER A 63 -5.28 7.34 -7.67
C SER A 63 -4.39 7.07 -6.47
N ASP A 64 -3.16 7.57 -6.47
CA ASP A 64 -2.23 7.39 -5.35
C ASP A 64 -2.69 8.12 -4.08
N VAL A 65 -3.19 9.36 -4.25
CA VAL A 65 -3.77 10.15 -3.15
C VAL A 65 -4.98 9.43 -2.55
N ILE A 66 -5.90 8.96 -3.40
CA ILE A 66 -7.11 8.28 -2.95
C ILE A 66 -6.77 6.93 -2.33
N THR A 67 -5.82 6.17 -2.88
CA THR A 67 -5.33 4.91 -2.30
C THR A 67 -4.79 5.14 -0.90
N THR A 68 -3.95 6.17 -0.72
CA THR A 68 -3.40 6.55 0.59
C THR A 68 -4.50 6.95 1.56
N PHE A 69 -5.49 7.71 1.10
CA PHE A 69 -6.63 8.13 1.91
C PHE A 69 -7.51 6.95 2.33
N ILE A 70 -7.76 6.01 1.42
CA ILE A 70 -8.54 4.79 1.69
C ILE A 70 -7.78 3.86 2.63
N ALA A 71 -6.47 3.69 2.47
CA ALA A 71 -5.65 2.97 3.44
C ALA A 71 -5.73 3.61 4.83
N PHE A 72 -5.62 4.95 4.91
CA PHE A 72 -5.76 5.67 6.18
C PHE A 72 -7.13 5.50 6.82
N LEU A 73 -8.21 5.65 6.05
CA LEU A 73 -9.58 5.45 6.54
C LEU A 73 -9.81 3.98 6.92
N GLY A 74 -9.34 3.04 6.11
CA GLY A 74 -9.41 1.61 6.34
C GLY A 74 -8.77 1.24 7.67
N VAL A 75 -7.55 1.71 7.93
CA VAL A 75 -6.85 1.54 9.22
C VAL A 75 -7.60 2.19 10.38
N LYS A 76 -8.21 3.36 10.16
CA LYS A 76 -8.96 4.05 11.21
C LYS A 76 -10.26 3.30 11.56
N ILE A 77 -10.93 2.75 10.56
CA ILE A 77 -12.19 2.01 10.70
C ILE A 77 -11.93 0.59 11.22
N SER A 78 -10.86 -0.07 10.80
CA SER A 78 -10.48 -1.41 11.26
C SER A 78 -10.15 -1.45 12.75
N LYS A 79 -9.63 -0.34 13.29
CA LYS A 79 -9.41 -0.16 14.74
C LYS A 79 -10.69 -0.07 15.57
N LYS A 80 -11.88 -0.02 14.94
CA LYS A 80 -13.15 -0.09 15.67
C LYS A 80 -13.27 -1.49 16.31
N PRO A 81 -13.50 -1.57 17.64
CA PRO A 81 -13.56 -2.85 18.33
C PRO A 81 -14.70 -3.72 17.80
N ALA A 82 -14.63 -5.02 18.10
CA ALA A 82 -15.72 -5.94 17.85
C ALA A 82 -17.02 -5.48 18.53
N ASP A 83 -18.13 -5.67 17.84
CA ASP A 83 -19.47 -5.44 18.39
C ASP A 83 -20.35 -6.68 18.19
N LYS A 84 -21.61 -6.63 18.64
CA LYS A 84 -22.51 -7.78 18.60
C LYS A 84 -22.80 -8.27 17.18
N GLU A 85 -22.80 -7.36 16.20
CA GLU A 85 -23.04 -7.68 14.80
C GLU A 85 -21.74 -8.11 14.10
N HIS A 86 -20.59 -7.65 14.60
CA HIS A 86 -19.25 -7.95 14.09
C HIS A 86 -18.33 -8.51 15.19
N PRO A 87 -18.50 -9.77 15.63
CA PRO A 87 -17.72 -10.37 16.72
C PRO A 87 -16.21 -10.45 16.46
N TYR A 88 -15.81 -10.46 15.19
CA TYR A 88 -14.42 -10.48 14.75
C TYR A 88 -13.88 -9.08 14.42
N GLY A 89 -14.64 -8.02 14.66
CA GLY A 89 -14.25 -6.64 14.36
C GLY A 89 -14.52 -6.23 12.92
N HIS A 90 -13.96 -5.07 12.55
CA HIS A 90 -14.27 -4.36 11.30
C HIS A 90 -13.12 -4.34 10.29
N ASP A 91 -12.11 -5.20 10.46
CA ASP A 91 -10.88 -5.17 9.64
C ASP A 91 -11.15 -5.36 8.14
N ARG A 92 -12.18 -6.14 7.77
CA ARG A 92 -12.56 -6.35 6.36
C ARG A 92 -13.13 -5.12 5.66
N LEU A 93 -13.52 -4.06 6.38
CA LEU A 93 -13.99 -2.82 5.74
C LEU A 93 -12.90 -2.13 4.93
N GLU A 94 -11.63 -2.35 5.27
CA GLU A 94 -10.50 -1.91 4.45
C GLU A 94 -10.53 -2.55 3.06
N CYS A 95 -10.74 -3.87 2.99
CA CYS A 95 -10.86 -4.59 1.72
C CYS A 95 -12.03 -4.08 0.88
N VAL A 96 -13.18 -3.82 1.51
CA VAL A 96 -14.36 -3.27 0.81
C VAL A 96 -14.07 -1.90 0.22
N ALA A 97 -13.40 -1.02 0.97
CA ALA A 97 -13.01 0.30 0.47
C ALA A 97 -12.00 0.21 -0.69
N ALA A 98 -11.03 -0.72 -0.60
CA ALA A 98 -10.09 -0.99 -1.68
C ALA A 98 -10.76 -1.55 -2.95
N LEU A 99 -11.76 -2.44 -2.80
CA LEU A 99 -12.55 -2.95 -3.93
C LEU A 99 -13.30 -1.83 -4.66
N LEU A 100 -13.98 -0.95 -3.91
CA LEU A 100 -14.69 0.19 -4.48
C LEU A 100 -13.74 1.14 -5.22
N LEU A 101 -12.58 1.43 -4.63
CA LEU A 101 -11.55 2.24 -5.27
C LEU A 101 -11.07 1.61 -6.57
N GLY A 102 -10.65 0.35 -6.50
CA GLY A 102 -10.15 -0.39 -7.65
C GLY A 102 -11.16 -0.39 -8.80
N ALA A 103 -12.45 -0.56 -8.50
CA ALA A 103 -13.52 -0.52 -9.51
C ALA A 103 -13.70 0.87 -10.13
N ILE A 104 -13.67 1.95 -9.34
CA ILE A 104 -13.73 3.33 -9.85
C ILE A 104 -12.55 3.59 -10.79
N LEU A 105 -11.34 3.23 -10.38
CA LEU A 105 -10.14 3.39 -11.19
C LEU A 105 -10.20 2.58 -12.49
N LEU A 106 -10.77 1.37 -12.45
CA LEU A 106 -10.94 0.53 -13.62
C LEU A 106 -11.84 1.21 -14.65
N VAL A 107 -13.00 1.68 -14.21
CA VAL A 107 -13.98 2.36 -15.07
C VAL A 107 -13.41 3.65 -15.63
N THR A 108 -12.75 4.45 -14.79
CA THR A 108 -12.11 5.70 -15.20
C THR A 108 -10.99 5.44 -16.21
N GLY A 109 -10.11 4.46 -15.95
CA GLY A 109 -9.07 4.03 -16.87
C GLY A 109 -9.64 3.62 -18.22
N ILE A 110 -10.63 2.72 -18.25
CA ILE A 110 -11.29 2.28 -19.49
C ILE A 110 -11.88 3.48 -20.25
N GLY A 111 -12.49 4.44 -19.55
CA GLY A 111 -13.06 5.65 -20.17
C GLY A 111 -12.02 6.48 -20.90
N ILE A 112 -10.89 6.77 -20.25
CA ILE A 112 -9.80 7.57 -20.84
C ILE A 112 -9.11 6.80 -21.96
N GLY A 113 -8.81 5.52 -21.74
CA GLY A 113 -8.19 4.65 -22.74
C GLY A 113 -9.03 4.51 -23.99
N LYS A 114 -10.36 4.38 -23.85
CA LYS A 114 -11.29 4.35 -24.99
C LYS A 114 -11.26 5.66 -25.77
N ALA A 115 -11.29 6.81 -25.09
CA ALA A 115 -11.22 8.11 -25.74
C ALA A 115 -9.90 8.29 -26.52
N GLY A 116 -8.76 7.95 -25.90
CA GLY A 116 -7.46 7.98 -26.57
C GLY A 116 -7.37 7.02 -27.76
N MET A 117 -7.89 5.80 -27.61
CA MET A 117 -7.91 4.79 -28.68
C MET A 117 -8.78 5.22 -29.87
N GLN A 118 -9.94 5.82 -29.61
CA GLN A 118 -10.81 6.36 -30.66
C GLN A 118 -10.10 7.45 -31.46
N ASN A 119 -9.38 8.36 -30.80
CA ASN A 119 -8.60 9.40 -31.47
C ASN A 119 -7.48 8.82 -32.35
N ILE A 120 -6.84 7.74 -31.90
CA ILE A 120 -5.77 7.07 -32.67
C ILE A 120 -6.35 6.36 -33.90
N ILE A 121 -7.43 5.60 -33.74
CA ILE A 121 -8.03 4.79 -34.83
C ILE A 121 -8.76 5.67 -35.85
N ALA A 122 -9.37 6.77 -35.43
CA ALA A 122 -10.15 7.64 -36.33
C ALA A 122 -9.32 8.25 -37.47
N GLY A 123 -7.99 8.32 -37.34
CA GLY A 123 -7.08 8.75 -38.41
C GLY A 123 -7.16 10.25 -38.80
N ASN A 124 -8.16 10.98 -38.29
CA ASN A 124 -8.36 12.41 -38.54
C ASN A 124 -7.51 13.28 -37.60
N TYR A 125 -6.19 13.13 -37.66
CA TYR A 125 -5.28 13.79 -36.71
C TYR A 125 -5.26 15.32 -36.82
N ASN A 126 -5.62 15.87 -37.98
CA ASN A 126 -5.69 17.32 -38.21
C ASN A 126 -6.86 18.00 -37.47
N THR A 127 -7.86 17.24 -37.03
CA THR A 127 -9.02 17.76 -36.27
C THR A 127 -8.89 17.56 -34.77
N LEU A 128 -7.82 16.90 -34.32
CA LEU A 128 -7.56 16.72 -32.90
C LEU A 128 -7.19 18.06 -32.26
N ALA A 129 -7.73 18.31 -31.08
CA ALA A 129 -7.34 19.47 -30.29
C ALA A 129 -5.85 19.37 -29.95
N VAL A 130 -5.07 20.38 -30.33
CA VAL A 130 -3.69 20.51 -29.89
C VAL A 130 -3.71 20.98 -28.42
N PRO A 131 -2.95 20.32 -27.53
CA PRO A 131 -2.82 20.77 -26.15
C PRO A 131 -2.37 22.23 -26.03
N ASP A 132 -2.97 22.99 -25.14
CA ASP A 132 -2.55 24.36 -24.86
C ASP A 132 -1.30 24.38 -23.95
N MET A 133 -0.57 25.50 -23.96
CA MET A 133 0.65 25.72 -23.16
C MET A 133 0.49 25.41 -21.67
N ILE A 134 -0.72 25.54 -21.11
CA ILE A 134 -0.99 25.23 -19.71
C ILE A 134 -0.75 23.75 -19.38
N ALA A 135 -1.05 22.84 -20.31
CA ALA A 135 -0.80 21.40 -20.14
C ALA A 135 0.70 21.11 -20.15
N LEU A 136 1.47 21.77 -21.03
CA LEU A 136 2.93 21.62 -21.07
C LEU A 136 3.59 22.12 -19.78
N VAL A 137 3.21 23.32 -19.33
CA VAL A 137 3.72 23.91 -18.07
C VAL A 137 3.36 23.01 -16.88
N ALA A 138 2.16 22.44 -16.85
CA ALA A 138 1.76 21.52 -15.80
C ALA A 138 2.58 20.22 -15.79
N ALA A 139 2.94 19.67 -16.95
CA ALA A 139 3.79 18.50 -17.04
C ALA A 139 5.19 18.78 -16.47
N ILE A 140 5.78 19.92 -16.85
CA ILE A 140 7.09 20.35 -16.34
C ILE A 140 7.06 20.56 -14.83
N LEU A 141 6.08 21.32 -14.33
CA LEU A 141 5.92 21.59 -12.89
C LEU A 141 5.70 20.30 -12.10
N SER A 142 4.98 19.34 -12.66
CA SER A 142 4.81 18.02 -12.04
C SER A 142 6.13 17.27 -11.90
N ILE A 143 6.92 17.19 -12.97
CA ILE A 143 8.21 16.49 -12.96
C ILE A 143 9.13 17.13 -11.93
N VAL A 144 9.25 18.46 -11.93
CA VAL A 144 10.08 19.20 -10.97
C VAL A 144 9.56 19.00 -9.54
N GLY A 145 8.24 19.05 -9.33
CA GLY A 145 7.62 18.86 -8.03
C GLY A 145 7.88 17.46 -7.46
N LYS A 146 7.62 16.40 -8.25
CA LYS A 146 7.87 15.01 -7.85
C LYS A 146 9.35 14.73 -7.63
N GLU A 147 10.23 15.31 -8.45
CA GLU A 147 11.67 15.19 -8.26
C GLU A 147 12.14 15.87 -6.97
N ALA A 148 11.62 17.07 -6.65
CA ALA A 148 11.90 17.75 -5.40
C ALA A 148 11.42 16.92 -4.19
N MET A 149 10.23 16.33 -4.28
CA MET A 149 9.69 15.42 -3.26
C MET A 149 10.57 14.17 -3.10
N TYR A 150 11.06 13.58 -4.19
CA TYR A 150 12.02 12.47 -4.14
C TYR A 150 13.27 12.84 -3.34
N TRP A 151 13.92 13.96 -3.65
CA TRP A 151 15.13 14.38 -2.93
C TRP A 151 14.86 14.69 -1.46
N TYR A 152 13.74 15.35 -1.17
CA TYR A 152 13.32 15.67 0.18
C TYR A 152 13.07 14.39 1.01
N THR A 153 12.20 13.50 0.53
CA THR A 153 11.86 12.24 1.21
C THR A 153 13.08 11.35 1.35
N ARG A 154 13.91 11.22 0.30
CA ARG A 154 15.15 10.42 0.34
C ARG A 154 16.15 10.93 1.38
N TYR A 155 16.33 12.25 1.49
CA TYR A 155 17.26 12.84 2.44
C TYR A 155 16.89 12.44 3.87
N TYR A 156 15.62 12.62 4.25
CA TYR A 156 15.19 12.26 5.59
C TYR A 156 15.07 10.75 5.80
N ALA A 157 14.68 9.97 4.79
CA ALA A 157 14.64 8.50 4.87
C ALA A 157 16.00 7.91 5.27
N LYS A 158 17.11 8.50 4.78
CA LYS A 158 18.47 8.11 5.19
C LYS A 158 18.82 8.52 6.62
N ILE A 159 18.33 9.66 7.08
CA ILE A 159 18.59 10.14 8.45
C ILE A 159 17.95 9.22 9.48
N ILE A 160 16.73 8.75 9.20
CA ILE A 160 15.97 7.86 10.08
C ILE A 160 16.18 6.37 9.76
N ASP A 161 17.11 6.06 8.85
CA ASP A 161 17.41 4.71 8.36
C ASP A 161 16.16 3.85 8.02
N SER A 162 15.20 4.46 7.33
CA SER A 162 13.92 3.83 7.03
C SER A 162 13.83 3.37 5.58
N ALA A 163 13.79 2.05 5.39
CA ALA A 163 13.53 1.43 4.10
C ALA A 163 12.13 1.79 3.55
N ALA A 164 11.13 1.97 4.43
CA ALA A 164 9.78 2.33 4.03
C ALA A 164 9.71 3.74 3.40
N PHE A 165 10.33 4.75 4.03
CA PHE A 165 10.39 6.09 3.45
C PHE A 165 11.33 6.15 2.24
N MET A 166 12.32 5.27 2.14
CA MET A 166 13.12 5.14 0.91
C MET A 166 12.27 4.62 -0.25
N ALA A 167 11.39 3.64 -0.01
CA ALA A 167 10.44 3.15 -1.01
C ALA A 167 9.46 4.25 -1.44
N ASP A 168 8.94 5.05 -0.50
CA ASP A 168 8.07 6.21 -0.79
C ASP A 168 8.79 7.26 -1.65
N ALA A 169 10.07 7.53 -1.37
CA ALA A 169 10.87 8.39 -2.24
C ALA A 169 10.93 7.83 -3.68
N TRP A 170 11.27 6.55 -3.85
CA TRP A 170 11.29 5.91 -5.16
C TRP A 170 9.93 5.92 -5.85
N HIS A 171 8.83 5.85 -5.09
CA HIS A 171 7.49 5.99 -5.63
C HIS A 171 7.26 7.39 -6.23
N HIS A 172 7.67 8.47 -5.56
CA HIS A 172 7.65 9.82 -6.15
C HIS A 172 8.42 9.91 -7.48
N ARG A 173 9.59 9.26 -7.56
CA ARG A 173 10.39 9.20 -8.78
C ARG A 173 9.67 8.45 -9.91
N SER A 174 9.03 7.32 -9.58
CA SER A 174 8.25 6.54 -10.54
C SER A 174 7.07 7.35 -11.10
N ASP A 175 6.39 8.14 -10.27
CA ASP A 175 5.33 9.03 -10.73
C ASP A 175 5.85 10.15 -11.64
N ALA A 176 7.06 10.65 -11.38
CA ALA A 176 7.69 11.62 -12.26
C ALA A 176 7.86 11.05 -13.68
N PHE A 177 8.11 9.74 -13.83
CA PHE A 177 8.20 9.10 -15.15
C PHE A 177 6.86 9.08 -15.90
N SER A 178 5.72 8.93 -15.20
CA SER A 178 4.39 9.10 -15.82
C SER A 178 4.23 10.52 -16.37
N SER A 179 4.64 11.54 -15.61
CA SER A 179 4.62 12.94 -16.06
C SER A 179 5.62 13.24 -17.18
N VAL A 180 6.74 12.53 -17.27
CA VAL A 180 7.64 12.59 -18.43
C VAL A 180 6.93 12.03 -19.67
N GLY A 181 6.20 10.92 -19.53
CA GLY A 181 5.38 10.37 -20.61
C GLY A 181 4.34 11.37 -21.13
N SER A 182 3.64 12.07 -20.22
CA SER A 182 2.68 13.11 -20.61
C SER A 182 3.37 14.31 -21.26
N LEU A 183 4.52 14.76 -20.73
CA LEU A 183 5.32 15.84 -21.34
C LEU A 183 5.72 15.51 -22.78
N ILE A 184 6.18 14.29 -23.05
CA ILE A 184 6.58 13.85 -24.40
C ILE A 184 5.36 13.85 -25.33
N GLY A 185 4.21 13.31 -24.88
CA GLY A 185 2.97 13.29 -25.67
C GLY A 185 2.47 14.69 -26.02
N ILE A 186 2.43 15.58 -25.01
CA ILE A 186 1.99 16.98 -25.15
C ILE A 186 2.93 17.75 -26.08
N SER A 187 4.24 17.66 -25.84
CA SER A 187 5.25 18.34 -26.66
C SER A 187 5.18 17.86 -28.11
N GLY A 188 5.05 16.55 -28.32
CA GLY A 188 4.88 15.96 -29.64
C GLY A 188 3.62 16.45 -30.37
N ALA A 189 2.52 16.58 -29.64
CA ALA A 189 1.29 17.16 -30.17
C ALA A 189 1.45 18.62 -30.59
N MET A 190 2.15 19.42 -29.78
CA MET A 190 2.44 20.83 -30.07
C MET A 190 3.43 21.03 -31.23
N LEU A 191 4.31 20.05 -31.50
CA LEU A 191 5.25 20.05 -32.62
C LEU A 191 4.63 19.64 -33.96
N GLY A 192 3.32 19.40 -34.00
CA GLY A 192 2.58 19.09 -35.23
C GLY A 192 2.16 17.63 -35.37
N PHE A 193 2.28 16.82 -34.32
CA PHE A 193 1.78 15.43 -34.30
C PHE A 193 0.69 15.24 -33.22
N PRO A 194 -0.54 15.78 -33.40
CA PRO A 194 -1.59 15.78 -32.36
C PRO A 194 -1.93 14.41 -31.77
N VAL A 195 -1.72 13.33 -32.55
CA VAL A 195 -1.92 11.95 -32.11
C VAL A 195 -1.04 11.54 -30.93
N LEU A 196 0.13 12.16 -30.74
CA LEU A 196 1.08 11.79 -29.68
C LEU A 196 0.51 12.02 -28.26
N ASP A 197 -0.36 13.01 -28.08
CA ASP A 197 -1.07 13.22 -26.81
C ASP A 197 -2.02 12.05 -26.53
N SER A 198 -2.75 11.57 -27.55
CA SER A 198 -3.64 10.42 -27.42
C SER A 198 -2.86 9.12 -27.19
N VAL A 199 -1.69 8.95 -27.83
CA VAL A 199 -0.80 7.80 -27.58
C VAL A 199 -0.29 7.80 -26.15
N ALA A 200 0.23 8.94 -25.66
CA ALA A 200 0.69 9.05 -24.28
C ALA A 200 -0.44 8.80 -23.27
N SER A 201 -1.64 9.33 -23.54
CA SER A 201 -2.86 9.06 -22.78
C SER A 201 -3.17 7.56 -22.66
N VAL A 202 -3.15 6.84 -23.79
CA VAL A 202 -3.39 5.38 -23.81
C VAL A 202 -2.29 4.63 -23.04
N VAL A 203 -1.03 5.00 -23.20
CA VAL A 203 0.08 4.36 -22.47
C VAL A 203 -0.07 4.54 -20.96
N ILE A 204 -0.36 5.76 -20.50
CA ILE A 204 -0.59 6.03 -19.06
C ILE A 204 -1.83 5.30 -18.56
N CYS A 205 -2.90 5.25 -19.36
CA CYS A 205 -4.09 4.45 -19.06
C CYS A 205 -3.76 2.97 -18.82
N LEU A 206 -2.86 2.36 -19.58
CA LEU A 206 -2.48 0.96 -19.34
C LEU A 206 -1.85 0.75 -17.96
N PHE A 207 -1.06 1.71 -17.48
CA PHE A 207 -0.54 1.68 -16.11
C PHE A 207 -1.66 1.82 -15.07
N ILE A 208 -2.61 2.74 -15.28
CA ILE A 208 -3.77 2.90 -14.39
C ILE A 208 -4.59 1.61 -14.32
N LEU A 209 -4.85 0.97 -15.46
CA LEU A 209 -5.60 -0.29 -15.50
C LEU A 209 -4.87 -1.40 -14.77
N LYS A 210 -3.54 -1.50 -14.92
CA LYS A 210 -2.73 -2.46 -14.17
C LYS A 210 -2.86 -2.23 -12.66
N VAL A 211 -2.64 -0.98 -12.20
CA VAL A 211 -2.73 -0.61 -10.77
C VAL A 211 -4.12 -0.91 -10.22
N SER A 212 -5.17 -0.56 -10.97
CA SER A 212 -6.56 -0.85 -10.60
C SER A 212 -6.82 -2.36 -10.46
N CYS A 213 -6.36 -3.18 -11.41
CA CYS A 213 -6.46 -4.63 -11.33
C CYS A 213 -5.68 -5.22 -10.15
N ASP A 214 -4.48 -4.71 -9.87
CA ASP A 214 -3.66 -5.14 -8.74
C ASP A 214 -4.36 -4.83 -7.41
N ILE A 215 -4.94 -3.62 -7.25
CA ILE A 215 -5.73 -3.24 -6.08
C ILE A 215 -6.96 -4.12 -5.91
N LEU A 216 -7.72 -4.36 -6.99
CA LEU A 216 -8.90 -5.22 -6.96
C LEU A 216 -8.53 -6.64 -6.54
N TRP A 217 -7.47 -7.19 -7.12
CA TRP A 217 -7.04 -8.55 -6.88
C TRP A 217 -6.53 -8.74 -5.45
N ASP A 218 -5.73 -7.80 -4.93
CA ASP A 218 -5.29 -7.81 -3.53
C ASP A 218 -6.48 -7.77 -2.57
N ALA A 219 -7.46 -6.90 -2.84
CA ALA A 219 -8.64 -6.76 -1.99
C ALA A 219 -9.53 -8.02 -2.04
N VAL A 220 -9.71 -8.64 -3.21
CA VAL A 220 -10.42 -9.94 -3.33
C VAL A 220 -9.68 -11.03 -2.57
N ARG A 221 -8.36 -11.16 -2.73
CA ARG A 221 -7.56 -12.17 -2.02
C ARG A 221 -7.69 -12.06 -0.51
N LYS A 222 -7.57 -10.85 0.03
CA LYS A 222 -7.75 -10.59 1.47
C LYS A 222 -9.18 -10.85 1.94
N MET A 223 -10.18 -10.74 1.07
CA MET A 223 -11.57 -11.04 1.39
C MET A 223 -11.89 -12.54 1.36
N LEU A 224 -11.14 -13.32 0.58
CA LEU A 224 -11.25 -14.77 0.45
C LEU A 224 -10.45 -15.56 1.49
N ASP A 225 -9.95 -14.92 2.55
CA ASP A 225 -9.16 -15.58 3.60
C ASP A 225 -7.91 -16.29 3.05
N THR A 226 -7.25 -15.68 2.06
CA THR A 226 -6.02 -16.24 1.46
C THR A 226 -4.94 -16.42 2.54
N ALA A 227 -4.18 -17.51 2.44
CA ALA A 227 -3.05 -17.77 3.32
C ALA A 227 -1.95 -16.70 3.20
N CYS A 228 -1.17 -16.55 4.26
CA CYS A 228 0.05 -15.74 4.27
C CYS A 228 1.12 -16.35 3.35
N ASP A 229 2.15 -15.55 3.05
CA ASP A 229 3.26 -16.00 2.22
C ASP A 229 4.01 -17.18 2.87
N ALA A 230 4.55 -18.08 2.04
CA ALA A 230 5.24 -19.28 2.50
C ALA A 230 6.42 -18.98 3.43
N ASP A 231 7.14 -17.88 3.20
CA ASP A 231 8.23 -17.44 4.08
C ASP A 231 7.73 -17.01 5.46
N TYR A 232 6.53 -16.44 5.54
CA TYR A 232 5.89 -16.06 6.79
C TYR A 232 5.45 -17.31 7.57
N GLU A 233 4.74 -18.22 6.90
CA GLU A 233 4.31 -19.48 7.51
C GLU A 233 5.49 -20.32 7.98
N LYS A 234 6.58 -20.36 7.20
CA LYS A 234 7.80 -21.06 7.60
C LYS A 234 8.43 -20.47 8.87
N LYS A 235 8.58 -19.14 8.95
CA LYS A 235 9.11 -18.47 10.15
C LYS A 235 8.25 -18.76 11.38
N LEU A 236 6.92 -18.75 11.20
CA LEU A 236 5.98 -19.06 12.28
C LEU A 236 6.10 -20.53 12.71
N ALA A 237 6.15 -21.47 11.76
CA ALA A 237 6.33 -22.89 12.02
C ALA A 237 7.65 -23.19 12.74
N ASP A 238 8.76 -22.59 12.29
CA ASP A 238 10.08 -22.72 12.91
C ASP A 238 10.06 -22.18 14.36
N TYR A 239 9.39 -21.04 14.60
CA TYR A 239 9.24 -20.47 15.94
C TYR A 239 8.43 -21.36 16.87
N ILE A 240 7.30 -21.91 16.39
CA ILE A 240 6.45 -22.81 17.18
C ILE A 240 7.18 -24.13 17.47
N SER A 241 7.88 -24.68 16.49
CA SER A 241 8.65 -25.93 16.63
C SER A 241 9.85 -25.81 17.56
N SER A 242 10.30 -24.58 17.84
CA SER A 242 11.39 -24.32 18.79
C SER A 242 10.95 -24.33 20.26
N GLN A 243 9.65 -24.43 20.54
CA GLN A 243 9.13 -24.51 21.91
C GLN A 243 9.36 -25.93 22.47
N GLU A 244 9.92 -26.01 23.68
CA GLU A 244 10.38 -27.27 24.30
C GLU A 244 9.27 -28.31 24.43
N GLU A 245 8.03 -27.87 24.68
CA GLU A 245 6.88 -28.75 24.90
C GLU A 245 6.20 -29.23 23.61
N VAL A 246 6.59 -28.71 22.45
CA VAL A 246 6.02 -29.05 21.14
C VAL A 246 6.85 -30.15 20.50
N ILE A 247 6.26 -31.34 20.34
CA ILE A 247 6.93 -32.48 19.69
C ILE A 247 6.87 -32.33 18.17
N ARG A 248 5.73 -31.88 17.64
CA ARG A 248 5.49 -31.70 16.21
C ARG A 248 4.38 -30.68 15.96
N VAL A 249 4.47 -29.97 14.84
CA VAL A 249 3.35 -29.19 14.28
C VAL A 249 2.66 -30.06 13.23
N ASP A 250 1.40 -30.42 13.47
CA ASP A 250 0.63 -31.29 12.57
C ASP A 250 -0.05 -30.48 11.45
N LEU A 251 -0.53 -29.28 11.78
CA LEU A 251 -1.21 -28.38 10.86
C LEU A 251 -0.90 -26.93 11.23
N LEU A 252 -0.58 -26.10 10.24
CA LEU A 252 -0.54 -24.65 10.37
C LEU A 252 -1.28 -24.08 9.17
N GLN A 253 -2.42 -23.45 9.44
CA GLN A 253 -3.21 -22.76 8.44
C GLN A 253 -3.31 -21.29 8.82
N SER A 254 -2.81 -20.43 7.96
CA SER A 254 -2.98 -18.99 8.09
C SER A 254 -4.11 -18.49 7.20
N ARG A 255 -4.77 -17.42 7.62
CA ARG A 255 -5.69 -16.65 6.78
C ARG A 255 -5.52 -15.17 7.05
N MET A 256 -5.43 -14.40 5.96
CA MET A 256 -5.45 -12.94 6.02
C MET A 256 -6.85 -12.42 6.31
N PHE A 257 -6.95 -11.47 7.22
CA PHE A 257 -8.18 -10.79 7.62
C PHE A 257 -7.94 -9.28 7.62
N GLY A 258 -8.03 -8.66 6.44
CA GLY A 258 -7.54 -7.30 6.24
C GLY A 258 -6.02 -7.24 6.37
N ASN A 259 -5.52 -6.40 7.28
CA ASN A 259 -4.08 -6.31 7.63
C ASN A 259 -3.71 -7.11 8.89
N LYS A 260 -4.59 -8.03 9.32
CA LYS A 260 -4.38 -8.92 10.46
C LYS A 260 -4.39 -10.37 10.00
N VAL A 261 -3.79 -11.24 10.81
CA VAL A 261 -3.70 -12.67 10.52
C VAL A 261 -4.44 -13.46 11.58
N TYR A 262 -5.22 -14.46 11.14
CA TYR A 262 -5.73 -15.51 12.00
C TYR A 262 -4.99 -16.81 11.68
N ILE A 263 -4.66 -17.56 12.72
CA ILE A 263 -3.97 -18.84 12.59
C ILE A 263 -4.83 -19.93 13.22
N ASP A 264 -5.00 -21.03 12.50
CA ASP A 264 -5.48 -22.30 13.02
C ASP A 264 -4.28 -23.27 13.07
N LEU A 265 -3.92 -23.71 14.27
CA LEU A 265 -2.72 -24.51 14.55
C LEU A 265 -3.11 -25.82 15.21
N GLU A 266 -2.50 -26.92 14.77
CA GLU A 266 -2.52 -28.20 15.47
C GLU A 266 -1.09 -28.60 15.88
N ILE A 267 -0.88 -28.86 17.17
CA ILE A 267 0.41 -29.30 17.71
C ILE A 267 0.27 -30.65 18.39
N ALA A 268 1.31 -31.47 18.30
CA ALA A 268 1.45 -32.70 19.06
C ALA A 268 2.29 -32.46 20.32
N ILE A 269 1.79 -32.89 21.48
CA ILE A 269 2.52 -32.90 22.76
C ILE A 269 2.48 -34.28 23.39
N GLU A 270 3.25 -34.50 24.45
CA GLU A 270 3.28 -35.77 25.18
C GLU A 270 1.87 -36.21 25.65
N GLY A 271 1.44 -37.41 25.26
CA GLY A 271 0.06 -37.88 25.38
C GLY A 271 -0.38 -38.30 26.79
N ASP A 272 0.55 -38.48 27.72
CA ASP A 272 0.27 -38.84 29.12
C ASP A 272 -0.02 -37.61 30.01
N LYS A 273 0.21 -36.40 29.49
CA LYS A 273 -0.07 -35.15 30.21
C LYS A 273 -1.58 -34.98 30.46
N SER A 274 -1.91 -34.45 31.63
CA SER A 274 -3.29 -34.11 31.96
C SER A 274 -3.83 -33.02 31.01
N LEU A 275 -5.14 -33.02 30.76
CA LEU A 275 -5.80 -31.97 29.94
C LEU A 275 -5.48 -30.55 30.44
N ARG A 276 -5.37 -30.35 31.76
CA ARG A 276 -5.02 -29.04 32.34
C ARG A 276 -3.60 -28.63 31.95
N THR A 277 -2.66 -29.56 31.92
CA THR A 277 -1.27 -29.30 31.50
C THR A 277 -1.21 -29.04 30.01
N ALA A 278 -1.91 -29.83 29.19
CA ALA A 278 -2.02 -29.61 27.75
C ALA A 278 -2.59 -28.22 27.41
N HIS A 279 -3.68 -27.83 28.08
CA HIS A 279 -4.29 -26.51 27.92
C HIS A 279 -3.32 -25.37 28.30
N PHE A 280 -2.58 -25.52 29.41
CA PHE A 280 -1.61 -24.52 29.84
C PHE A 280 -0.44 -24.37 28.84
N ILE A 281 0.02 -25.48 28.24
CA ILE A 281 1.04 -25.44 27.18
C ILE A 281 0.50 -24.68 25.96
N ALA A 282 -0.72 -24.99 25.52
CA ALA A 282 -1.35 -24.28 24.42
C ALA A 282 -1.51 -22.78 24.70
N GLU A 283 -1.98 -22.40 25.89
CA GLU A 283 -2.12 -20.99 26.30
C GLU A 283 -0.77 -20.25 26.33
N GLN A 284 0.30 -20.91 26.78
CA GLN A 284 1.64 -20.32 26.71
C GLN A 284 2.13 -20.09 25.27
N ILE A 285 1.92 -21.08 24.39
CA ILE A 285 2.33 -20.97 22.99
C ILE A 285 1.51 -19.87 22.31
N HIS A 286 0.20 -19.82 22.56
CA HIS A 286 -0.71 -18.76 22.12
C HIS A 286 -0.12 -17.38 22.45
N ASP A 287 0.14 -17.12 23.72
CA ASP A 287 0.65 -15.83 24.21
C ASP A 287 2.03 -15.49 23.65
N LYS A 288 2.92 -16.48 23.53
CA LYS A 288 4.26 -16.29 22.98
C LYS A 288 4.22 -15.95 21.49
N VAL A 289 3.30 -16.56 20.73
CA VAL A 289 3.14 -16.32 19.29
C VAL A 289 2.55 -14.93 19.04
N GLU A 290 1.46 -14.56 19.71
CA GLU A 290 0.85 -13.23 19.54
C GLU A 290 1.80 -12.08 19.94
N LYS A 291 2.68 -12.30 20.93
CA LYS A 291 3.72 -11.33 21.30
C LYS A 291 4.85 -11.23 20.27
N ALA A 292 5.24 -12.35 19.67
CA ALA A 292 6.34 -12.39 18.70
C ALA A 292 5.92 -11.91 17.29
N PHE A 293 4.63 -12.07 16.94
CA PHE A 293 4.06 -11.72 15.64
C PHE A 293 2.85 -10.78 15.84
N PRO A 294 3.06 -9.45 16.01
CA PRO A 294 2.01 -8.49 16.35
C PRO A 294 0.87 -8.34 15.33
N GLU A 295 1.09 -8.80 14.10
CA GLU A 295 0.11 -8.90 13.02
C GLU A 295 -0.90 -10.03 13.24
N ILE A 296 -0.57 -11.04 14.04
CA ILE A 296 -1.50 -12.09 14.44
C ILE A 296 -2.51 -11.48 15.41
N LYS A 297 -3.79 -11.52 15.01
CA LYS A 297 -4.90 -11.05 15.84
C LYS A 297 -5.41 -12.12 16.77
N HIS A 298 -5.36 -13.37 16.31
CA HIS A 298 -5.74 -14.52 17.11
C HIS A 298 -5.13 -15.79 16.53
N ILE A 299 -4.70 -16.68 17.42
CA ILE A 299 -4.31 -18.06 17.10
C ILE A 299 -5.21 -19.05 17.85
N MET A 300 -5.77 -20.02 17.15
CA MET A 300 -6.48 -21.14 17.73
C MET A 300 -5.57 -22.36 17.73
N ILE A 301 -5.35 -22.98 18.89
CA ILE A 301 -4.44 -24.12 19.03
C ILE A 301 -5.23 -25.36 19.45
N HIS A 302 -5.29 -26.34 18.56
CA HIS A 302 -5.70 -27.70 18.88
C HIS A 302 -4.48 -28.52 19.34
N VAL A 303 -4.65 -29.32 20.39
CA VAL A 303 -3.57 -30.12 20.96
C VAL A 303 -3.86 -31.59 20.71
N ASN A 304 -3.04 -32.21 19.88
CA ASN A 304 -3.02 -33.63 19.62
C ASN A 304 -2.09 -34.34 20.61
N PRO A 305 -2.45 -35.53 21.12
CA PRO A 305 -1.50 -36.37 21.80
C PRO A 305 -0.51 -36.94 20.77
N ALA A 306 0.78 -36.80 21.02
CA ALA A 306 1.80 -37.58 20.35
C ALA A 306 1.60 -39.04 20.78
N GLY A 307 1.07 -39.86 19.86
CA GLY A 307 1.03 -41.30 20.05
C GLY A 307 2.43 -41.91 20.01
N ASN A 308 2.56 -43.10 20.58
CA ASN A 308 3.60 -44.05 20.15
C ASN A 308 3.37 -44.46 18.70
#